data_AF-Q0FUM8-F1
#
_entry.id   AF-Q0FUM8-F1
#
_cell.length_a   1.000
_cell.length_b   1.000
_cell.length_c   1.000
_cell.angle_alpha   90.00
_cell.angle_beta   90.00
_cell.angle_gamma   90.00
#
_symmetry.space_group_name_H-M   'P 1'
#
loop_
_entity.id
_entity.type
_entity.pdbx_description
1 polymer ?
#
loop_
_entity_poly.entity_id
_entity_poly.type
_entity_poly.pdbx_seq_one_letter_code
_entity_poly.pdbx_strand_id
1 'polypeptide(L)'
;MTKPTNAAPQTQPDDDDRPIWLHQEGFPRAHPWRLGDYGDAGILTEEEIALLITKHGLSEPVARDLSVWLGNCLSNDEDVAINLAKVTPSITIERGVAEFGKIFASVRLLGQRLAQLDDRLSQLSPALGQSPEISTLLPALQAQVAALKKTWEEQQFDDAFNEILNTRGAVAELSPDNKRKLVDTRRMLVVESCCYAWLEAGKKVGVTTITVGPDSGKRTGPLIELIQDVARMTGDPEKPLSAETLKEDIDCFKALYAKRTENDQGLGEPTFGTGPVEDVT
;
A
#
# COMPACT_ATOMS: atom_id res chain seq x y z
N MET A 1 -39.11 -40.68 11.87
CA MET A 1 -37.77 -40.11 12.16
C MET A 1 -37.50 -38.99 11.17
N THR A 2 -37.88 -37.77 11.53
CA THR A 2 -37.66 -36.54 10.74
C THR A 2 -36.48 -35.80 11.37
N LYS A 3 -35.41 -35.58 10.58
CA LYS A 3 -34.25 -34.76 10.98
C LYS A 3 -34.66 -33.29 11.00
N PRO A 4 -34.28 -32.50 12.02
CA PRO A 4 -34.51 -31.06 12.01
C PRO A 4 -33.47 -30.37 11.11
N THR A 5 -33.99 -29.55 10.20
CA THR A 5 -33.22 -28.65 9.34
C THR A 5 -32.86 -27.40 10.14
N ASN A 6 -31.62 -27.28 10.61
CA ASN A 6 -31.09 -26.01 11.10
C ASN A 6 -30.67 -25.16 9.90
N ALA A 7 -31.63 -24.45 9.30
CA ALA A 7 -31.31 -23.28 8.50
C ALA A 7 -30.92 -22.16 9.48
N ALA A 8 -29.62 -21.84 9.56
CA ALA A 8 -29.17 -20.65 10.25
C ALA A 8 -29.83 -19.43 9.58
N PRO A 9 -30.35 -18.46 10.36
CA PRO A 9 -30.92 -17.25 9.78
C PRO A 9 -29.82 -16.53 8.99
N GLN A 10 -30.07 -16.30 7.70
CA GLN A 10 -29.29 -15.36 6.91
C GLN A 10 -29.57 -13.97 7.47
N THR A 11 -28.76 -13.52 8.42
CA THR A 11 -28.70 -12.12 8.80
C THR A 11 -28.33 -11.33 7.56
N GLN A 12 -29.27 -10.53 7.06
CA GLN A 12 -28.95 -9.44 6.15
C GLN A 12 -27.80 -8.64 6.77
N PRO A 13 -26.78 -8.23 5.99
CA PRO A 13 -25.77 -7.33 6.51
C PRO A 13 -26.46 -6.07 7.05
N ASP A 14 -26.07 -5.66 8.27
CA ASP A 14 -26.45 -4.35 8.82
C ASP A 14 -26.21 -3.29 7.74
N ASP A 15 -27.19 -2.41 7.51
CA ASP A 15 -27.13 -1.38 6.46
C ASP A 15 -25.90 -0.44 6.61
N ASP A 16 -25.30 -0.45 7.80
CA ASP A 16 -24.08 0.28 8.20
C ASP A 16 -22.75 -0.44 7.91
N ASP A 17 -22.74 -1.72 7.51
CA ASP A 17 -21.49 -2.47 7.26
C ASP A 17 -21.03 -2.39 5.79
N ARG A 18 -21.31 -1.26 5.15
CA ARG A 18 -20.91 -1.03 3.76
C ARG A 18 -19.40 -0.79 3.68
N PRO A 19 -18.74 -1.33 2.66
CA PRO A 19 -17.32 -1.11 2.51
C PRO A 19 -17.02 0.32 2.12
N ILE A 20 -15.98 0.85 2.74
CA ILE A 20 -15.35 2.12 2.40
C ILE A 20 -14.13 1.80 1.56
N TRP A 21 -13.94 2.54 0.47
CA TRP A 21 -12.73 2.47 -0.33
C TRP A 21 -11.78 3.56 0.11
N LEU A 22 -10.62 3.16 0.64
CA LEU A 22 -9.59 4.06 1.10
C LEU A 22 -8.42 4.04 0.11
N HIS A 23 -7.87 5.21 -0.17
CA HIS A 23 -6.66 5.37 -0.99
C HIS A 23 -5.42 4.91 -0.22
N GLN A 24 -4.61 4.07 -0.86
CA GLN A 24 -3.39 3.51 -0.29
C GLN A 24 -2.19 3.80 -1.17
N GLU A 25 -1.15 4.39 -0.58
CA GLU A 25 0.15 4.57 -1.22
C GLU A 25 1.27 3.98 -0.35
N GLY A 26 2.44 3.78 -0.94
CA GLY A 26 3.63 3.36 -0.21
C GLY A 26 3.50 2.04 0.54
N PHE A 27 2.67 1.10 0.07
CA PHE A 27 2.51 -0.18 0.75
C PHE A 27 3.73 -1.10 0.50
N PRO A 28 4.06 -2.05 1.41
CA PRO A 28 5.34 -2.79 1.38
C PRO A 28 5.68 -3.58 0.11
N ARG A 29 4.71 -3.80 -0.78
CA ARG A 29 4.89 -4.53 -2.05
C ARG A 29 4.91 -3.62 -3.28
N ALA A 30 4.65 -2.32 -3.11
CA ALA A 30 4.77 -1.35 -4.18
C ALA A 30 6.22 -1.31 -4.66
N HIS A 31 6.40 -1.11 -5.95
CA HIS A 31 7.72 -0.91 -6.52
C HIS A 31 8.26 0.46 -6.07
N PRO A 32 9.55 0.56 -5.74
CA PRO A 32 10.14 1.81 -5.27
C PRO A 32 10.40 2.74 -6.46
N TRP A 33 9.34 3.35 -6.99
CA TRP A 33 9.42 4.26 -8.11
C TRP A 33 10.14 5.57 -7.73
N ARG A 34 10.92 6.11 -8.67
CA ARG A 34 11.38 7.50 -8.64
C ARG A 34 10.18 8.38 -8.98
N LEU A 35 9.62 9.06 -7.97
CA LEU A 35 8.48 9.96 -8.12
C LEU A 35 8.96 11.41 -8.24
N GLY A 36 8.30 12.21 -9.07
CA GLY A 36 8.63 13.63 -9.25
C GLY A 36 7.78 14.31 -10.31
N ASP A 37 7.94 15.62 -10.44
CA ASP A 37 7.36 16.39 -11.54
C ASP A 37 8.34 16.37 -12.73
N TYR A 38 7.96 15.65 -13.79
CA TYR A 38 8.79 15.45 -14.98
C TYR A 38 8.38 16.34 -16.17
N GLY A 39 7.21 16.98 -16.09
CA GLY A 39 6.62 17.78 -17.16
C GLY A 39 6.70 17.14 -18.55
N ASP A 40 6.81 17.99 -19.57
CA ASP A 40 6.87 17.56 -20.98
C ASP A 40 8.24 16.97 -21.39
N ALA A 41 9.25 17.04 -20.51
CA ALA A 41 10.57 16.45 -20.79
C ALA A 41 10.58 14.93 -20.58
N GLY A 42 9.66 14.42 -19.76
CA GLY A 42 9.61 13.00 -19.37
C GLY A 42 10.69 12.62 -18.34
N ILE A 43 10.63 11.37 -17.90
CA ILE A 43 11.45 10.87 -16.78
C ILE A 43 12.83 10.33 -17.19
N LEU A 44 13.01 9.94 -18.44
CA LEU A 44 14.21 9.25 -18.92
C LEU A 44 15.29 10.23 -19.39
N THR A 45 16.56 9.89 -19.15
CA THR A 45 17.70 10.64 -19.69
C THR A 45 17.91 10.35 -21.18
N GLU A 46 18.72 11.18 -21.85
CA GLU A 46 19.07 10.94 -23.27
C GLU A 46 19.80 9.61 -23.48
N GLU A 47 20.63 9.17 -22.53
CA GLU A 47 21.29 7.86 -22.58
C GLU A 47 20.29 6.70 -22.48
N GLU A 48 19.28 6.85 -21.62
CA GLU A 48 18.22 5.85 -21.45
C GLU A 48 17.33 5.79 -22.71
N ILE A 49 16.98 6.94 -23.28
CA ILE A 49 16.25 7.02 -24.57
C ILE A 49 17.06 6.34 -25.68
N ALA A 50 18.36 6.61 -25.78
CA ALA A 50 19.23 5.96 -26.75
C ALA A 50 19.30 4.44 -26.55
N LEU A 51 19.26 3.95 -25.30
CA LEU A 51 19.16 2.52 -25.02
C LEU A 51 17.85 1.92 -25.54
N LEU A 52 16.71 2.59 -25.32
CA LEU A 52 15.41 2.13 -25.81
C LEU A 52 15.36 2.04 -27.34
N ILE A 53 15.97 3.01 -28.04
CA ILE A 53 16.06 3.00 -29.50
C ILE A 53 16.93 1.84 -29.99
N THR A 54 18.14 1.72 -29.45
CA THR A 54 19.15 0.78 -29.97
C THR A 54 18.89 -0.67 -29.56
N LYS A 55 18.56 -0.92 -28.30
CA LYS A 55 18.34 -2.28 -27.76
C LYS A 55 16.95 -2.80 -28.11
N HIS A 56 15.94 -1.96 -27.90
CA HIS A 56 14.54 -2.37 -28.04
C HIS A 56 13.93 -2.01 -29.37
N GLY A 57 14.68 -1.33 -30.26
CA GLY A 57 14.23 -1.01 -31.62
C GLY A 57 12.97 -0.15 -31.62
N LEU A 58 12.85 0.79 -30.68
CA LEU A 58 11.84 1.84 -30.72
C LEU A 58 12.32 2.95 -31.68
N SER A 59 11.38 3.65 -32.32
CA SER A 59 11.73 4.89 -33.02
C SER A 59 12.01 5.99 -32.00
N GLU A 60 12.80 6.99 -32.37
CA GLU A 60 13.08 8.11 -31.46
C GLU A 60 11.80 8.83 -30.97
N PRO A 61 10.79 9.14 -31.82
CA PRO A 61 9.55 9.72 -31.35
C PRO A 61 8.85 8.85 -30.29
N VAL A 62 8.71 7.55 -30.55
CA VAL A 62 8.06 6.60 -29.62
C VAL A 62 8.83 6.49 -28.30
N ALA A 63 10.16 6.52 -28.32
CA ALA A 63 10.97 6.47 -27.10
C ALA A 63 10.82 7.75 -26.26
N ARG A 64 10.70 8.92 -26.90
CA ARG A 64 10.46 10.19 -26.21
C ARG A 64 9.04 10.27 -25.65
N ASP A 65 8.03 9.88 -26.42
CA ASP A 65 6.65 9.83 -25.95
C ASP A 65 6.49 8.86 -24.77
N LEU A 66 7.15 7.70 -24.82
CA LEU A 66 7.21 6.78 -23.69
C LEU A 66 7.83 7.43 -22.44
N SER A 67 8.90 8.21 -22.58
CA SER A 67 9.50 8.96 -21.46
C SER A 67 8.49 9.90 -20.79
N VAL A 68 7.71 10.63 -21.59
CA VAL A 68 6.67 11.54 -21.10
C VAL A 68 5.55 10.77 -20.41
N TRP A 69 5.05 9.69 -21.02
CA TRP A 69 4.00 8.87 -20.40
C TRP A 69 4.45 8.26 -19.08
N LEU A 70 5.68 7.76 -19.01
CA LEU A 70 6.26 7.26 -17.77
C LEU A 70 6.36 8.36 -16.71
N GLY A 71 6.76 9.58 -17.09
CA GLY A 71 6.76 10.74 -16.21
C GLY A 71 5.37 11.02 -15.63
N ASN A 72 4.33 11.01 -16.47
CA ASN A 72 2.95 11.19 -16.04
C ASN A 72 2.48 10.07 -15.09
N CYS A 73 2.86 8.81 -15.34
CA CYS A 73 2.53 7.67 -14.47
C CYS A 73 3.21 7.75 -13.10
N LEU A 74 4.34 8.45 -13.02
CA LEU A 74 5.21 8.54 -11.85
C LEU A 74 5.23 9.95 -11.27
N SER A 75 4.26 10.78 -11.65
CA SER A 75 4.07 12.08 -11.02
C SER A 75 3.80 11.90 -9.52
N ASN A 76 4.35 12.85 -8.76
CA ASN A 76 4.14 13.00 -7.33
C ASN A 76 2.76 13.59 -6.99
N ASP A 77 1.94 13.92 -7.99
CA ASP A 77 0.53 14.25 -7.79
C ASP A 77 -0.23 13.06 -7.20
N GLU A 78 -1.05 13.34 -6.18
CA GLU A 78 -1.79 12.33 -5.41
C GLU A 78 -2.83 11.58 -6.26
N ASP A 79 -3.23 12.14 -7.41
CA ASP A 79 -4.31 11.63 -8.27
C ASP A 79 -3.85 10.68 -9.39
N VAL A 80 -2.55 10.52 -9.60
CA VAL A 80 -2.00 9.79 -10.77
C VAL A 80 -2.26 8.29 -10.70
N ALA A 81 -2.19 7.71 -9.50
CA ALA A 81 -2.37 6.27 -9.32
C ALA A 81 -3.01 5.96 -7.97
N ILE A 82 -4.34 6.05 -7.99
CA ILE A 82 -5.19 5.80 -6.84
C ILE A 82 -5.33 4.29 -6.61
N ASN A 83 -4.62 3.74 -5.61
CA ASN A 83 -4.90 2.36 -5.19
C ASN A 83 -6.06 2.35 -4.20
N LEU A 84 -7.24 1.93 -4.66
CA LEU A 84 -8.39 1.78 -3.79
C LEU A 84 -8.33 0.43 -3.06
N ALA A 85 -8.39 0.50 -1.74
CA ALA A 85 -8.42 -0.65 -0.86
C ALA A 85 -9.76 -0.73 -0.13
N LYS A 86 -10.36 -1.92 -0.13
CA LYS A 86 -11.61 -2.17 0.59
C LYS A 86 -11.34 -2.20 2.09
N VAL A 87 -12.16 -1.47 2.83
CA VAL A 87 -12.20 -1.47 4.29
C VAL A 87 -13.65 -1.72 4.73
N THR A 88 -13.88 -2.78 5.50
CA THR A 88 -15.20 -3.08 6.06
C THR A 88 -15.26 -2.62 7.53
N PRO A 89 -16.22 -1.75 7.92
CA PRO A 89 -16.29 -1.20 9.28
C PRO A 89 -16.31 -2.25 10.40
N SER A 90 -17.07 -3.34 10.24
CA SER A 90 -17.10 -4.44 11.22
C SER A 90 -15.73 -5.06 11.45
N ILE A 91 -14.98 -5.30 10.37
CA ILE A 91 -13.65 -5.90 10.40
C ILE A 91 -12.64 -4.97 11.07
N THR A 92 -12.67 -3.67 10.77
CA THR A 92 -11.72 -2.70 11.37
C THR A 92 -11.99 -2.45 12.84
N ILE A 93 -13.25 -2.44 13.26
CA ILE A 93 -13.63 -2.35 14.67
C ILE A 93 -13.16 -3.61 15.41
N GLU A 94 -13.40 -4.81 14.88
CA GLU A 94 -12.93 -6.06 15.50
C GLU A 94 -11.41 -6.09 15.67
N ARG A 95 -10.66 -5.70 14.62
CA ARG A 95 -9.20 -5.56 14.69
C ARG A 95 -8.77 -4.50 15.69
N GLY A 96 -9.45 -3.36 15.70
CA GLY A 96 -9.22 -2.26 16.64
C GLY A 96 -9.34 -2.72 18.09
N VAL A 97 -10.42 -3.44 18.43
CA VAL A 97 -10.64 -4.02 19.75
C VAL A 97 -9.55 -5.02 20.11
N ALA A 98 -9.16 -5.90 19.19
CA ALA A 98 -8.10 -6.88 19.42
C ALA A 98 -6.73 -6.23 19.68
N GLU A 99 -6.33 -5.24 18.87
CA GLU A 99 -5.07 -4.52 19.08
C GLU A 99 -5.12 -3.67 20.36
N PHE A 100 -6.23 -2.99 20.61
CA PHE A 100 -6.41 -2.19 21.83
C PHE A 100 -6.36 -3.06 23.10
N GLY A 101 -6.90 -4.28 23.05
CA GLY A 101 -6.77 -5.26 24.12
C GLY A 101 -5.32 -5.68 24.40
N LYS A 102 -4.47 -5.79 23.36
CA LYS A 102 -3.03 -6.03 23.54
C LYS A 102 -2.34 -4.84 24.21
N ILE A 103 -2.64 -3.62 23.77
CA ILE A 103 -2.15 -2.39 24.39
C ILE A 103 -2.55 -2.36 25.87
N PHE A 104 -3.81 -2.68 26.18
CA PHE A 104 -4.30 -2.72 27.55
C PHE A 104 -3.51 -3.71 28.41
N ALA A 105 -3.28 -4.93 27.91
CA ALA A 105 -2.46 -5.93 28.59
C ALA A 105 -1.02 -5.43 28.85
N SER A 106 -0.42 -4.73 27.88
CA SER A 106 0.90 -4.12 28.03
C SER A 106 0.92 -3.02 29.10
N VAL A 107 -0.08 -2.15 29.13
CA VAL A 107 -0.22 -1.10 30.16
C VAL A 107 -0.35 -1.74 31.55
N ARG A 108 -1.19 -2.76 31.71
CA ARG A 108 -1.33 -3.47 33.00
C ARG A 108 -0.01 -4.10 33.45
N LEU A 109 0.76 -4.68 32.53
CA LEU A 109 2.07 -5.23 32.83
C LEU A 109 3.05 -4.15 33.30
N LEU A 110 3.01 -2.95 32.72
CA LEU A 110 3.84 -1.82 33.18
C LEU A 110 3.47 -1.40 34.60
N GLY A 111 2.17 -1.31 34.93
CA GLY A 111 1.71 -1.03 36.28
C GLY A 111 2.19 -2.08 37.30
N GLN A 112 2.11 -3.37 36.96
CA GLN A 112 2.63 -4.45 37.80
C GLN A 112 4.15 -4.35 38.01
N ARG A 113 4.91 -4.06 36.95
CA ARG A 113 6.37 -3.88 37.04
C ARG A 113 6.74 -2.67 37.90
N LEU A 114 5.98 -1.59 37.82
CA LEU A 114 6.16 -0.40 38.66
C LEU A 114 5.89 -0.72 40.14
N ALA A 115 4.82 -1.46 40.45
CA ALA A 115 4.54 -1.91 41.81
C ALA A 115 5.65 -2.81 42.37
N GLN A 116 6.15 -3.77 41.57
CA GLN A 116 7.27 -4.62 41.97
C GLN A 116 8.58 -3.83 42.17
N LEU A 117 8.81 -2.80 41.36
CA LEU A 117 9.97 -1.92 41.51
C LEU A 117 9.89 -1.16 42.83
N ASP A 118 8.74 -0.56 43.13
CA ASP A 118 8.46 0.17 44.37
C ASP A 118 8.66 -0.73 45.61
N ASP A 119 8.10 -1.94 45.60
CA ASP A 119 8.22 -2.91 46.70
C ASP A 119 9.69 -3.30 46.95
N ARG A 120 10.44 -3.62 45.88
CA ARG A 120 11.85 -4.00 45.98
C ARG A 120 12.73 -2.85 46.42
N LEU A 121 12.46 -1.64 45.92
CA LEU A 121 13.23 -0.46 46.27
C LEU A 121 12.98 -0.06 47.73
N SER A 122 11.75 -0.22 48.23
CA SER A 122 11.36 0.05 49.61
C SER A 122 12.02 -0.89 50.64
N GLN A 123 12.48 -2.06 50.21
CA GLN A 123 13.20 -3.01 51.07
C GLN A 123 14.68 -2.63 51.29
N LEU A 124 15.23 -1.71 50.48
CA LEU A 124 16.61 -1.27 50.62
C LEU A 124 16.74 -0.22 51.73
N SER A 125 17.83 -0.29 52.49
CA SER A 125 18.09 0.61 53.62
C SER A 125 19.31 1.50 53.36
N PRO A 126 19.22 2.81 53.67
CA PRO A 126 20.37 3.72 53.60
C PRO A 126 21.29 3.62 54.82
N ALA A 127 21.00 2.76 55.80
CA ALA A 127 21.66 2.75 57.12
C ALA A 127 23.17 2.49 57.11
N LEU A 128 23.72 1.95 56.02
CA LEU A 128 25.16 1.69 55.85
C LEU A 128 25.88 2.79 55.02
N GLY A 129 25.23 3.93 54.78
CA GLY A 129 25.83 5.04 54.05
C GLY A 129 27.07 5.61 54.76
N GLN A 130 28.15 5.79 54.01
CA GLN A 130 29.44 6.26 54.53
C GLN A 130 29.48 7.77 54.83
N SER A 131 28.46 8.52 54.39
CA SER A 131 28.27 9.93 54.69
C SER A 131 26.78 10.30 54.72
N PRO A 132 26.40 11.44 55.34
CA PRO A 132 25.03 11.95 55.30
C PRO A 132 24.53 12.18 53.88
N GLU A 133 25.37 12.73 53.00
CA GLU A 133 25.05 12.98 51.58
C GLU A 133 24.70 11.67 50.86
N ILE A 134 25.51 10.62 51.01
CA ILE A 134 25.27 9.31 50.40
C ILE A 134 23.98 8.66 50.95
N SER A 135 23.72 8.84 52.24
CA SER A 135 22.55 8.26 52.92
C SER A 135 21.21 8.86 52.43
N THR A 136 21.23 10.02 51.76
CA THR A 136 20.02 10.67 51.21
C THR A 136 19.65 10.23 49.79
N LEU A 137 20.57 9.61 49.04
CA LEU A 137 20.34 9.25 47.64
C LEU A 137 19.24 8.20 47.45
N LEU A 138 19.25 7.15 48.28
CA LEU A 138 18.25 6.09 48.22
C LEU A 138 16.85 6.58 48.64
N PRO A 139 16.66 7.31 49.76
CA PRO A 139 15.39 7.94 50.10
C PRO A 139 14.85 8.87 49.01
N ALA A 140 15.71 9.66 48.36
CA ALA A 140 15.29 10.53 47.26
C ALA A 140 14.75 9.73 46.07
N LEU A 141 15.40 8.63 45.68
CA LEU A 141 14.93 7.75 44.62
C LEU A 141 13.64 7.00 45.02
N GLN A 142 13.55 6.51 46.26
CA GLN A 142 12.35 5.87 46.81
C GLN A 142 11.14 6.82 46.73
N ALA A 143 11.32 8.09 47.09
CA ALA A 143 10.27 9.10 47.00
C ALA A 143 9.83 9.35 45.53
N GLN A 144 10.77 9.38 44.58
CA GLN A 144 10.44 9.55 43.17
C GLN A 144 9.64 8.36 42.60
N VAL A 145 10.04 7.13 42.93
CA VAL A 145 9.34 5.92 42.47
C VAL A 145 7.95 5.80 43.11
N ALA A 146 7.83 6.09 44.41
CA ALA A 146 6.54 6.11 45.10
C ALA A 146 5.59 7.18 44.51
N ALA A 147 6.11 8.36 44.17
CA ALA A 147 5.32 9.39 43.49
C ALA A 147 4.87 8.97 42.09
N LEU A 148 5.74 8.29 41.33
CA LEU A 148 5.40 7.74 40.01
C LEU A 148 4.31 6.68 40.11
N LYS A 149 4.40 5.76 41.07
CA LYS A 149 3.37 4.74 41.34
C LYS A 149 2.04 5.37 41.72
N LYS A 150 2.04 6.34 42.63
CA LYS A 150 0.83 7.08 43.00
C LYS A 150 0.18 7.74 41.79
N THR A 151 0.98 8.44 40.98
CA THR A 151 0.49 9.07 39.73
C THR A 151 -0.11 8.02 38.79
N TRP A 152 0.53 6.86 38.65
CA TRP A 152 0.03 5.76 37.82
C TRP A 152 -1.34 5.24 38.31
N GLU A 153 -1.51 5.07 39.61
CA GLU A 153 -2.77 4.62 40.23
C GLU A 153 -3.89 5.66 40.07
N GLU A 154 -3.56 6.96 40.17
CA GLU A 154 -4.51 8.08 39.99
C GLU A 154 -5.05 8.22 38.56
N GLN A 155 -4.30 7.77 37.54
CA GLN A 155 -4.72 7.88 36.14
C GLN A 155 -5.85 6.91 35.75
N GLN A 156 -6.19 5.94 36.61
CA GLN A 156 -7.33 5.02 36.40
C GLN A 156 -7.37 4.37 35.01
N PHE A 157 -6.20 3.97 34.47
CA PHE A 157 -6.11 3.40 33.12
C PHE A 157 -7.07 2.23 32.91
N ASP A 158 -7.23 1.34 33.90
CA ASP A 158 -8.13 0.18 33.78
C ASP A 158 -9.57 0.58 33.43
N ASP A 159 -10.11 1.65 34.04
CA ASP A 159 -11.47 2.11 33.78
C ASP A 159 -11.58 2.70 32.37
N ALA A 160 -10.65 3.57 31.97
CA ALA A 160 -10.63 4.19 30.64
C ALA A 160 -10.49 3.14 29.51
N PHE A 161 -9.63 2.14 29.70
CA PHE A 161 -9.46 1.05 28.74
C PHE A 161 -10.72 0.18 28.65
N ASN A 162 -11.35 -0.15 29.78
CA ASN A 162 -12.59 -0.91 29.81
C ASN A 162 -13.75 -0.13 29.17
N GLU A 163 -13.85 1.18 29.37
CA GLU A 163 -14.87 2.01 28.73
C GLU A 163 -14.77 1.93 27.20
N ILE A 164 -13.57 2.07 26.65
CA ILE A 164 -13.33 1.96 25.20
C ILE A 164 -13.63 0.55 24.69
N LEU A 165 -13.18 -0.50 25.40
CA LEU A 165 -13.42 -1.90 24.99
C LEU A 165 -14.90 -2.29 25.02
N ASN A 166 -15.69 -1.70 25.92
CA ASN A 166 -17.12 -1.96 26.04
C ASN A 166 -17.98 -1.04 25.13
N THR A 167 -17.39 -0.02 24.51
CA THR A 167 -18.08 0.91 23.62
C THR A 167 -17.87 0.50 22.17
N ARG A 168 -18.90 -0.06 21.52
CA ARG A 168 -18.83 -0.47 20.11
C ARG A 168 -18.43 0.72 19.24
N GLY A 169 -17.38 0.54 18.43
CA GLY A 169 -16.90 1.55 17.50
C GLY A 169 -16.02 2.65 18.12
N ALA A 170 -15.72 2.60 19.41
CA ALA A 170 -14.81 3.57 20.05
C ALA A 170 -13.36 3.45 19.57
N VAL A 171 -12.98 2.30 18.99
CA VAL A 171 -11.67 2.06 18.40
C VAL A 171 -11.82 1.26 17.10
N ALA A 172 -11.02 1.62 16.10
CA ALA A 172 -10.93 0.91 14.82
C ALA A 172 -9.48 0.92 14.32
N GLU A 173 -9.04 -0.21 13.77
CA GLU A 173 -7.77 -0.31 13.05
C GLU A 173 -8.06 -0.15 11.56
N LEU A 174 -7.84 1.07 11.04
CA LEU A 174 -8.11 1.39 9.63
C LEU A 174 -7.00 0.82 8.74
N SER A 175 -7.13 -0.46 8.40
CA SER A 175 -6.29 -1.10 7.41
C SER A 175 -7.11 -1.87 6.37
N PRO A 176 -6.56 -2.08 5.16
CA PRO A 176 -7.24 -2.86 4.13
C PRO A 176 -7.71 -4.22 4.63
N ASP A 177 -8.90 -4.64 4.23
CA ASP A 177 -9.45 -5.97 4.53
C ASP A 177 -8.45 -7.06 4.14
N ASN A 178 -7.80 -6.87 2.98
CA ASN A 178 -6.80 -7.78 2.46
C ASN A 178 -5.63 -7.04 1.80
N LYS A 179 -4.57 -6.81 2.57
CA LYS A 179 -3.30 -6.20 2.09
C LYS A 179 -2.63 -6.99 0.95
N ARG A 180 -2.97 -8.28 0.75
CA ARG A 180 -2.42 -9.09 -0.35
C ARG A 180 -3.04 -8.76 -1.70
N LYS A 181 -4.21 -8.12 -1.71
CA LYS A 181 -4.92 -7.67 -2.92
C LYS A 181 -4.56 -6.24 -3.34
N LEU A 182 -3.70 -5.55 -2.58
CA LEU A 182 -3.17 -4.26 -3.01
C LEU A 182 -2.32 -4.48 -4.26
N VAL A 183 -2.70 -3.78 -5.33
CA VAL A 183 -1.98 -3.73 -6.59
C VAL A 183 -1.26 -2.39 -6.66
N ASP A 184 -0.10 -2.37 -7.30
CA ASP A 184 0.63 -1.14 -7.57
C ASP A 184 0.10 -0.56 -8.88
N THR A 185 -0.79 0.43 -8.79
CA THR A 185 -1.41 1.04 -9.97
C THR A 185 -0.38 1.77 -10.83
N ARG A 186 0.67 2.38 -10.23
CA ARG A 186 1.76 3.00 -10.99
C ARG A 186 2.49 1.96 -11.84
N ARG A 187 2.77 0.77 -11.27
CA ARG A 187 3.31 -0.36 -12.03
C ARG A 187 2.42 -0.74 -13.21
N MET A 188 1.11 -0.84 -13.00
CA MET A 188 0.19 -1.18 -14.09
C MET A 188 0.24 -0.15 -15.22
N LEU A 189 0.23 1.14 -14.88
CA LEU A 189 0.32 2.22 -15.85
C LEU A 189 1.66 2.22 -16.61
N VAL A 190 2.78 2.04 -15.90
CA VAL A 190 4.12 1.89 -16.51
C VAL A 190 4.14 0.73 -17.51
N VAL A 191 3.58 -0.42 -17.13
CA VAL A 191 3.48 -1.60 -18.01
C VAL A 191 2.59 -1.31 -19.23
N GLU A 192 1.46 -0.63 -19.02
CA GLU A 192 0.53 -0.22 -20.09
C GLU A 192 1.21 0.74 -21.08
N SER A 193 1.91 1.77 -20.60
CA SER A 193 2.69 2.68 -21.45
C SER A 193 3.74 1.95 -22.28
N CYS A 194 4.46 1.00 -21.68
CA CYS A 194 5.41 0.15 -22.41
C CYS A 194 4.72 -0.68 -23.51
N CYS A 195 3.53 -1.23 -23.22
CA CYS A 195 2.77 -2.02 -24.19
C CYS A 195 2.28 -1.15 -25.36
N TYR A 196 1.82 0.08 -25.10
CA TYR A 196 1.43 1.03 -26.14
C TYR A 196 2.62 1.41 -27.03
N ALA A 197 3.75 1.81 -26.44
CA ALA A 197 4.97 2.11 -27.20
C ALA A 197 5.43 0.90 -28.05
N TRP A 198 5.25 -0.32 -27.53
CA TRP A 198 5.56 -1.55 -28.27
C TRP A 198 4.64 -1.75 -29.50
N LEU A 199 3.35 -1.47 -29.36
CA LEU A 199 2.38 -1.52 -30.45
C LEU A 199 2.68 -0.46 -31.53
N GLU A 200 3.00 0.77 -31.12
CA GLU A 200 3.36 1.86 -32.02
C GLU A 200 4.65 1.61 -32.81
N ALA A 201 5.58 0.87 -32.22
CA ALA A 201 6.76 0.35 -32.92
C ALA A 201 6.43 -0.78 -33.92
N GLY A 202 5.14 -1.10 -34.14
CA GLY A 202 4.67 -2.13 -35.06
C GLY A 202 4.84 -3.55 -34.53
N LYS A 203 5.03 -3.74 -33.22
CA LYS A 203 5.35 -5.04 -32.62
C LYS A 203 4.13 -5.62 -31.91
N LYS A 204 4.05 -6.95 -31.87
CA LYS A 204 2.95 -7.65 -31.20
C LYS A 204 3.22 -7.77 -29.70
N VAL A 205 2.20 -7.46 -28.89
CA VAL A 205 2.24 -7.65 -27.44
C VAL A 205 2.11 -9.13 -27.09
N GLY A 206 3.14 -9.68 -26.46
CA GLY A 206 3.20 -11.09 -26.11
C GLY A 206 4.28 -11.40 -25.09
N VAL A 207 4.13 -12.56 -24.44
CA VAL A 207 5.07 -13.11 -23.46
C VAL A 207 5.58 -14.44 -23.97
N THR A 208 6.89 -14.63 -23.95
CA THR A 208 7.54 -15.89 -24.27
C THR A 208 7.74 -16.70 -22.99
N THR A 209 7.58 -18.01 -23.05
CA THR A 209 7.91 -18.91 -21.94
C THR A 209 9.08 -19.79 -22.35
N ILE A 210 10.12 -19.85 -21.52
CA ILE A 210 11.24 -20.78 -21.75
C ILE A 210 10.71 -22.19 -21.53
N THR A 211 10.81 -23.04 -22.56
CA THR A 211 10.24 -24.40 -22.55
C THR A 211 11.26 -25.47 -22.19
N VAL A 212 12.56 -25.17 -22.25
CA VAL A 212 13.64 -26.15 -22.07
C VAL A 212 14.79 -25.56 -21.25
N GLY A 213 15.35 -26.36 -20.34
CA GLY A 213 16.55 -26.02 -19.56
C GLY A 213 16.25 -25.68 -18.09
N PRO A 214 17.30 -25.29 -17.33
CA PRO A 214 17.19 -24.96 -15.90
C PRO A 214 16.28 -23.75 -15.64
N ASP A 215 16.04 -22.92 -16.66
CA ASP A 215 15.14 -21.78 -16.64
C ASP A 215 13.75 -22.10 -17.23
N SER A 216 13.43 -23.37 -17.46
CA SER A 216 12.12 -23.78 -17.95
C SER A 216 11.00 -23.29 -17.03
N GLY A 217 9.95 -22.74 -17.64
CA GLY A 217 8.86 -22.07 -16.94
C GLY A 217 9.05 -20.56 -16.77
N LYS A 218 10.27 -20.02 -16.82
CA LYS A 218 10.49 -18.58 -16.72
C LYS A 218 9.85 -17.83 -17.88
N ARG A 219 9.20 -16.71 -17.54
CA ARG A 219 8.61 -15.79 -18.52
C ARG A 219 9.69 -14.81 -19.00
N THR A 220 9.81 -14.68 -20.30
CA THR A 220 10.82 -13.86 -20.98
C THR A 220 10.24 -13.26 -22.26
N GLY A 221 11.07 -12.56 -23.02
CA GLY A 221 10.76 -12.05 -24.34
C GLY A 221 11.01 -10.55 -24.44
N PRO A 222 11.05 -10.01 -25.67
CA PRO A 222 11.52 -8.65 -25.90
C PRO A 222 10.72 -7.57 -25.16
N LEU A 223 9.40 -7.72 -25.06
CA LEU A 223 8.55 -6.79 -24.30
C LEU A 223 8.81 -6.87 -22.79
N ILE A 224 9.02 -8.07 -22.25
CA ILE A 224 9.39 -8.23 -20.83
C ILE A 224 10.74 -7.57 -20.57
N GLU A 225 11.71 -7.75 -21.48
CA GLU A 225 13.03 -7.10 -21.37
C GLU A 225 12.94 -5.57 -21.43
N LEU A 226 12.11 -5.02 -22.32
CA LEU A 226 11.82 -3.58 -22.37
C LEU A 226 11.29 -3.09 -21.03
N ILE A 227 10.23 -3.72 -20.51
CA ILE A 227 9.59 -3.30 -19.26
C ILE A 227 10.57 -3.43 -18.08
N GLN A 228 11.43 -4.45 -18.07
CA GLN A 228 12.45 -4.61 -17.02
C GLN A 228 13.50 -3.51 -17.05
N ASP A 229 13.93 -3.08 -18.25
CA ASP A 229 14.87 -1.98 -18.37
C ASP A 229 14.23 -0.66 -17.93
N VAL A 230 13.00 -0.40 -18.37
CA VAL A 230 12.21 0.78 -17.94
C VAL A 230 12.02 0.79 -16.42
N ALA A 231 11.69 -0.36 -15.81
CA ALA A 231 11.54 -0.45 -14.36
C ALA A 231 12.84 -0.14 -13.60
N ARG A 232 14.00 -0.50 -14.15
CA ARG A 232 15.29 -0.12 -13.55
C ARG A 232 15.58 1.38 -13.71
N MET A 233 15.36 1.93 -14.91
CA MET A 233 15.56 3.37 -15.19
C MET A 233 14.70 4.29 -14.30
N THR A 234 13.52 3.81 -13.94
CA THR A 234 12.51 4.57 -13.20
C THR A 234 12.36 4.17 -11.73
N GLY A 235 13.18 3.23 -11.24
CA GLY A 235 13.18 2.77 -9.84
C GLY A 235 14.33 3.35 -9.02
N ASP A 236 14.09 3.63 -7.74
CA ASP A 236 15.12 4.02 -6.76
C ASP A 236 14.89 3.30 -5.40
N PRO A 237 15.66 2.25 -5.05
CA PRO A 237 16.81 1.74 -5.80
C PRO A 237 16.40 0.99 -7.07
N GLU A 238 17.32 0.91 -8.04
CA GLU A 238 17.14 0.13 -9.26
C GLU A 238 16.74 -1.31 -8.93
N LYS A 239 15.50 -1.68 -9.28
CA LYS A 239 14.94 -2.98 -8.95
C LYS A 239 14.20 -3.56 -10.16
N PRO A 240 14.36 -4.85 -10.47
CA PRO A 240 13.53 -5.50 -11.48
C PRO A 240 12.12 -5.80 -10.94
N LEU A 241 11.16 -5.96 -11.86
CA LEU A 241 9.83 -6.48 -11.56
C LEU A 241 9.82 -8.02 -11.62
N SER A 242 8.85 -8.68 -10.96
CA SER A 242 8.67 -10.13 -11.14
C SER A 242 8.15 -10.42 -12.54
N ALA A 243 8.70 -11.43 -13.21
CA ALA A 243 8.26 -11.82 -14.56
C ALA A 243 6.82 -12.38 -14.57
N GLU A 244 6.39 -13.03 -13.49
CA GLU A 244 5.01 -13.47 -13.28
C GLU A 244 4.08 -12.27 -13.16
N THR A 245 4.46 -11.26 -12.36
CA THR A 245 3.70 -10.02 -12.24
C THR A 245 3.58 -9.28 -13.56
N LEU A 246 4.68 -9.17 -14.32
CA LEU A 246 4.65 -8.57 -15.66
C LEU A 246 3.72 -9.31 -16.61
N LYS A 247 3.70 -10.65 -16.55
CA LYS A 247 2.75 -11.42 -17.36
C LYS A 247 1.30 -11.10 -17.00
N GLU A 248 0.97 -11.05 -15.71
CA GLU A 248 -0.39 -10.73 -15.25
C GLU A 248 -0.82 -9.34 -15.72
N ASP A 249 0.07 -8.33 -15.60
CA ASP A 249 -0.19 -6.97 -16.04
C ASP A 249 -0.34 -6.88 -17.58
N ILE A 250 0.50 -7.59 -18.34
CA ILE A 250 0.41 -7.67 -19.82
C ILE A 250 -0.90 -8.37 -20.24
N ASP A 251 -1.29 -9.46 -19.57
CA ASP A 251 -2.54 -10.15 -19.88
C ASP A 251 -3.76 -9.27 -19.56
N CYS A 252 -3.69 -8.49 -18.46
CA CYS A 252 -4.69 -7.48 -18.11
C CYS A 252 -4.78 -6.41 -19.20
N PHE A 253 -3.65 -5.85 -19.64
CA PHE A 253 -3.58 -4.90 -20.75
C PHE A 253 -4.23 -5.48 -22.02
N LYS A 254 -3.89 -6.70 -22.40
CA LYS A 254 -4.47 -7.34 -23.61
C LYS A 254 -5.99 -7.47 -23.52
N ALA A 255 -6.51 -7.85 -22.34
CA ALA A 255 -7.95 -7.96 -22.12
C ALA A 255 -8.65 -6.58 -22.20
N LEU A 256 -8.04 -5.54 -21.62
CA LEU A 256 -8.56 -4.17 -21.68
C LEU A 256 -8.49 -3.60 -23.10
N TYR A 257 -7.37 -3.79 -23.80
CA TYR A 257 -7.15 -3.35 -25.17
C TYR A 257 -8.15 -3.98 -26.13
N ALA A 258 -8.43 -5.28 -25.99
CA ALA A 258 -9.46 -5.96 -26.79
C ALA A 258 -10.85 -5.35 -26.56
N LYS A 259 -11.23 -5.12 -25.29
CA LYS A 259 -12.51 -4.46 -24.96
C LYS A 259 -12.60 -3.04 -25.50
N ARG A 260 -11.53 -2.24 -25.40
CA ARG A 260 -11.48 -0.87 -25.95
C ARG A 260 -11.66 -0.93 -27.47
N THR A 261 -10.93 -1.81 -28.16
CA THR A 261 -11.06 -1.99 -29.61
C THR A 261 -12.46 -2.44 -30.03
N GLU A 262 -13.10 -3.34 -29.28
CA GLU A 262 -14.49 -3.76 -29.52
C GLU A 262 -15.49 -2.62 -29.29
N ASN A 263 -15.28 -1.81 -28.26
CA ASN A 263 -16.14 -0.68 -27.93
C ASN A 263 -15.94 0.51 -28.88
N ASP A 264 -14.71 0.77 -29.33
CA ASP A 264 -14.37 1.82 -30.31
C ASP A 264 -14.91 1.47 -31.71
N GLN A 265 -15.20 0.19 -31.99
CA GLN A 265 -15.96 -0.20 -33.18
C GLN A 265 -17.48 0.06 -33.03
N GLY A 266 -17.98 0.30 -31.81
CA GLY A 266 -19.38 0.62 -31.52
C GLY A 266 -19.65 2.09 -31.18
N LEU A 267 -18.61 2.84 -30.83
CA LEU A 267 -18.63 4.29 -30.67
C LEU A 267 -18.08 4.86 -31.98
N GLY A 268 -18.96 5.32 -32.88
CA GLY A 268 -18.53 6.12 -34.03
C GLY A 268 -17.62 7.27 -33.60
N GLU A 269 -16.88 7.87 -34.56
CA GLU A 269 -15.97 9.00 -34.30
C GLU A 269 -16.52 9.91 -33.18
N PRO A 270 -15.71 10.23 -32.15
CA PRO A 270 -16.19 11.09 -31.07
C PRO A 270 -16.64 12.41 -31.69
N THR A 271 -17.96 12.56 -31.87
CA THR A 271 -18.54 13.83 -32.28
C THR A 271 -18.46 14.73 -31.05
N PHE A 272 -17.31 15.38 -30.86
CA PHE A 272 -17.28 16.64 -30.16
C PHE A 272 -18.29 17.52 -30.90
N GLY A 273 -19.42 17.78 -30.24
CA GLY A 273 -20.61 18.29 -30.90
C GLY A 273 -20.30 19.43 -31.86
N THR A 274 -20.39 19.17 -33.15
CA THR A 274 -20.74 20.18 -34.13
C THR A 274 -22.22 20.43 -33.96
N GLY A 275 -22.57 21.09 -32.85
CA GLY A 275 -23.87 21.74 -32.75
C GLY A 275 -24.03 22.66 -33.97
N PRO A 276 -25.26 22.80 -34.51
CA PRO A 276 -25.47 23.61 -35.69
C PRO A 276 -24.97 25.02 -35.42
N VAL A 277 -24.06 25.50 -36.26
CA VAL A 277 -23.78 26.93 -36.38
C VAL A 277 -25.00 27.51 -37.08
N GLU A 278 -25.98 27.95 -36.28
CA GLU A 278 -27.06 28.78 -36.80
C GLU A 278 -26.48 30.18 -37.04
N ASP A 279 -26.28 30.52 -38.31
CA ASP A 279 -26.05 31.89 -38.73
C ASP A 279 -27.25 32.74 -38.32
N VAL A 280 -27.05 33.59 -37.32
CA VAL A 280 -28.02 34.61 -36.93
C VAL A 280 -28.09 35.64 -38.05
N THR A 281 -29.25 35.70 -38.71
CA THR A 281 -29.68 36.84 -39.53
C THR A 281 -30.61 37.73 -38.72
#